data_AF-A0A840MTQ1-F1
#
_entry.id   AF-A0A840MTQ1-F1
#
_cell.length_a   1.000
_cell.length_b   1.000
_cell.length_c   1.000
_cell.angle_alpha   90.00
_cell.angle_beta   90.00
_cell.angle_gamma   90.00
#
_symmetry.space_group_name_H-M   'P 1'
#
loop_
_entity.id
_entity.type
_entity.pdbx_description
1 polymer ?
#
loop_
_entity_poly.entity_id
_entity_poly.type
_entity_poly.pdbx_seq_one_letter_code
_entity_poly.pdbx_strand_id
1 'polypeptide(L)'
;MPVKLGVPTKDAILVFLAEDTAYGDSILVKLFLPKPGKVDVLDVDSVLPQGGSAAKIESVFTADLKSDGSKKIVVIISWPVDKPDIETVGKFYEVRAYDGELYGGKISKINGINMLIPPGFQGVQDGKKVNYKYKTSEDIKKLLGN
;
A
#
# COMPACT_ATOMS: atom_id res chain seq x y z
N MET A 1 9.58 2.80 15.89
CA MET A 1 8.83 1.54 16.10
C MET A 1 8.12 1.21 14.79
N PRO A 2 8.29 0.00 14.21
CA PRO A 2 7.60 -0.35 12.97
C PRO A 2 6.10 -0.43 13.24
N VAL A 3 5.32 0.25 12.40
CA VAL A 3 3.85 0.19 12.42
C VAL A 3 3.45 -1.17 11.86
N LYS A 4 2.84 -2.02 12.70
CA LYS A 4 2.23 -3.28 12.28
C LYS A 4 0.74 -3.03 12.06
N LEU A 5 0.31 -3.03 10.80
CA LEU A 5 -1.11 -2.96 10.46
C LEU A 5 -1.55 -4.33 9.96
N GLY A 6 -2.54 -4.92 10.63
CA GLY A 6 -3.15 -6.19 10.25
C GLY A 6 -4.55 -5.97 9.69
N VAL A 7 -4.83 -6.54 8.52
CA VAL A 7 -6.18 -6.58 7.95
C VAL A 7 -6.70 -8.01 8.07
N PRO A 8 -7.77 -8.23 8.83
CA PRO A 8 -8.39 -9.55 8.89
C PRO A 8 -9.01 -9.88 7.54
N THR A 9 -8.74 -11.10 7.08
CA THR A 9 -9.53 -11.79 6.05
C THR A 9 -10.37 -12.87 6.74
N LYS A 10 -11.17 -13.62 5.98
CA LYS A 10 -12.04 -14.66 6.52
C LYS A 10 -11.30 -15.69 7.40
N ASP A 11 -10.06 -16.06 7.02
CA ASP A 11 -9.29 -17.13 7.69
C ASP A 11 -7.80 -16.80 7.90
N ALA A 12 -7.37 -15.56 7.64
CA ALA A 12 -5.97 -15.13 7.77
C ALA A 12 -5.84 -13.63 8.09
N ILE A 13 -4.62 -13.20 8.42
CA ILE A 13 -4.31 -11.79 8.64
C ILE A 13 -3.24 -11.36 7.65
N LEU A 14 -3.54 -10.36 6.82
CA LEU A 14 -2.53 -9.69 5.99
C LEU A 14 -1.87 -8.59 6.83
N VAL A 15 -0.57 -8.71 7.07
CA VAL A 15 0.21 -7.81 7.91
C VAL A 15 1.24 -7.08 7.09
N PHE A 16 1.36 -5.77 7.32
CA PHE A 16 2.41 -4.94 6.75
C PHE A 16 3.46 -4.64 7.81
N LEU A 17 4.70 -5.01 7.53
CA LEU A 17 5.83 -4.91 8.44
C LEU A 17 6.88 -3.98 7.84
N ALA A 18 7.17 -2.86 8.51
CA ALA A 18 8.36 -2.09 8.19
C ALA A 18 9.60 -2.84 8.70
N GLU A 19 10.51 -3.17 7.80
CA GLU A 19 11.79 -3.82 8.08
C GLU A 19 12.92 -2.98 7.52
N ASP A 20 13.96 -2.77 8.34
CA ASP A 20 15.21 -2.18 7.90
C ASP A 20 15.94 -3.21 7.02
N THR A 21 16.26 -2.84 5.79
CA THR A 21 16.97 -3.70 4.84
C THR A 21 18.27 -3.05 4.43
N ALA A 22 19.19 -3.82 3.84
CA ALA A 22 20.47 -3.29 3.32
C ALA A 22 20.32 -2.15 2.30
N TYR A 23 19.11 -1.97 1.74
CA TYR A 23 18.78 -0.92 0.77
C TYR A 23 17.91 0.21 1.36
N GLY A 24 17.68 0.20 2.68
CA GLY A 24 16.80 1.11 3.42
C GLY A 24 15.50 0.43 3.91
N ASP A 25 14.70 1.17 4.67
CA ASP A 25 13.44 0.68 5.24
C ASP A 25 12.43 0.27 4.14
N SER A 26 12.19 -1.04 4.04
CA SER A 26 11.19 -1.64 3.15
C SER A 26 9.92 -1.98 3.94
N ILE A 27 8.78 -2.10 3.25
CA ILE A 27 7.59 -2.70 3.84
C ILE A 27 7.41 -4.10 3.26
N LEU A 28 7.51 -5.13 4.10
CA LEU A 28 7.12 -6.49 3.75
C LEU A 28 5.63 -6.67 3.98
N VAL A 29 4.98 -7.30 3.02
CA VAL A 29 3.57 -7.70 3.10
C VAL A 29 3.55 -9.20 3.34
N LYS A 30 3.12 -9.61 4.54
CA LYS A 30 3.11 -11.01 4.96
C LYS A 30 1.70 -11.46 5.29
N LEU A 31 1.37 -12.69 4.91
CA LEU A 31 0.11 -13.35 5.22
C LEU A 31 0.33 -14.33 6.36
N PHE A 32 -0.40 -14.13 7.46
CA PHE A 32 -0.38 -15.01 8.62
C PHE A 32 -1.59 -15.95 8.57
N LEU A 33 -1.32 -17.25 8.42
CA LEU A 33 -2.31 -18.32 8.33
C LEU A 33 -2.32 -19.10 9.65
N PRO A 34 -3.26 -18.80 10.57
CA PRO A 34 -3.40 -19.58 11.80
C PRO A 34 -3.82 -21.02 11.49
N LYS A 35 -3.11 -21.97 12.09
CA LYS A 35 -3.42 -23.40 12.05
C LYS A 35 -3.42 -23.94 13.49
N PRO A 36 -4.07 -25.08 13.77
CA PRO A 36 -4.00 -25.67 15.10
C PRO A 36 -2.55 -25.88 15.55
N GLY A 37 -2.13 -25.19 16.62
CA GLY A 37 -0.80 -25.28 17.21
C GLY A 37 0.35 -24.61 16.45
N LYS A 38 0.10 -23.93 15.31
CA LYS A 38 1.13 -23.22 14.54
C LYS A 38 0.58 -22.05 13.72
N VAL A 39 1.46 -21.16 13.28
CA VAL A 39 1.10 -20.11 12.31
C VAL A 39 2.06 -20.23 11.14
N ASP A 40 1.50 -20.49 9.96
CA ASP A 40 2.29 -20.42 8.72
C ASP A 40 2.33 -18.96 8.27
N VAL A 41 3.50 -18.47 7.87
CA VAL A 41 3.70 -17.09 7.38
C VAL A 41 4.18 -17.16 5.95
N LEU A 42 3.51 -16.43 5.05
CA LEU A 42 3.84 -16.38 3.63
C LEU A 42 4.18 -14.94 3.23
N ASP A 43 5.23 -14.76 2.44
CA ASP A 43 5.52 -13.47 1.80
C ASP A 43 4.57 -13.26 0.62
N VAL A 44 3.96 -12.08 0.57
CA VAL A 44 2.95 -11.70 -0.44
C VAL A 44 3.50 -10.67 -1.41
N ASP A 45 4.16 -9.63 -0.89
CA ASP A 45 4.72 -8.53 -1.67
C ASP A 45 5.80 -7.81 -0.85
N SER A 46 6.58 -6.98 -1.52
CA SER A 46 7.51 -6.05 -0.88
C SER A 46 7.41 -4.66 -1.50
N VAL A 47 7.49 -3.64 -0.65
CA VAL A 47 7.53 -2.24 -1.03
C VAL A 47 8.94 -1.74 -0.73
N LEU A 48 9.69 -1.45 -1.80
CA LEU A 48 11.06 -0.99 -1.68
C LEU A 48 11.11 0.52 -1.43
N PRO A 49 12.21 1.02 -0.83
CA PRO A 49 12.55 2.44 -0.83
C PRO A 49 12.54 3.03 -2.23
N GLN A 50 12.13 4.30 -2.34
CA GLN A 50 12.18 5.05 -3.60
C GLN A 50 12.90 6.37 -3.37
N GLY A 51 13.83 6.71 -4.27
CA GLY A 51 14.56 7.97 -4.20
C GLY A 51 15.36 8.17 -2.90
N GLY A 52 15.81 7.08 -2.27
CA GLY A 52 16.52 7.12 -0.98
C GLY A 52 15.63 7.30 0.25
N SER A 53 14.30 7.28 0.07
CA SER A 53 13.34 7.43 1.17
C SER A 53 12.62 6.13 1.49
N ALA A 54 12.37 5.93 2.78
CA ALA A 54 11.59 4.82 3.32
C ALA A 54 10.13 4.89 2.84
N ALA A 55 9.55 3.73 2.56
CA ALA A 55 8.12 3.63 2.27
C ALA A 55 7.30 3.81 3.56
N LYS A 56 6.16 4.49 3.47
CA LYS A 56 5.21 4.67 4.57
C LYS A 56 3.81 4.21 4.16
N ILE A 57 3.15 3.46 5.03
CA ILE A 57 1.72 3.15 4.89
C ILE A 57 0.93 4.33 5.42
N GLU A 58 0.18 4.98 4.55
CA GLU A 58 -0.70 6.09 4.91
C GLU A 58 -2.09 5.56 5.31
N SER A 59 -2.59 4.53 4.64
CA SER A 59 -3.88 3.92 4.97
C SER A 59 -3.98 2.48 4.47
N VAL A 60 -4.77 1.67 5.18
CA VAL A 60 -5.19 0.35 4.75
C VAL A 60 -6.69 0.21 4.99
N PHE A 61 -7.45 -0.17 3.95
CA PHE A 61 -8.90 -0.29 4.03
C PHE A 61 -9.42 -1.29 3.01
N THR A 62 -10.70 -1.64 3.09
CA THR A 62 -11.37 -2.46 2.09
C THR A 62 -12.25 -1.61 1.17
N ALA A 63 -12.25 -1.93 -0.12
CA ALA A 63 -13.11 -1.29 -1.10
C ALA A 63 -13.49 -2.26 -2.21
N ASP A 64 -14.63 -2.02 -2.85
CA ASP A 64 -14.98 -2.71 -4.09
C ASP A 64 -14.34 -1.95 -5.26
N LEU A 65 -13.39 -2.59 -5.94
CA LEU A 65 -12.62 -1.98 -7.02
C LEU A 65 -13.27 -2.13 -8.40
N LYS A 66 -14.22 -3.05 -8.56
CA LYS A 66 -14.85 -3.40 -9.84
C LYS A 66 -16.37 -3.25 -9.83
N SER A 67 -16.94 -2.79 -8.72
CA SER A 67 -18.38 -2.70 -8.49
C SER A 67 -19.08 -4.07 -8.63
N ASP A 68 -18.37 -5.16 -8.34
CA ASP A 68 -18.87 -6.54 -8.42
C ASP A 68 -19.24 -7.13 -7.05
N GLY A 69 -19.16 -6.32 -5.99
CA GLY A 69 -19.38 -6.69 -4.60
C GLY A 69 -18.15 -7.31 -3.92
N SER A 70 -17.08 -7.62 -4.66
CA SER A 70 -15.89 -8.25 -4.08
C SER A 70 -14.98 -7.22 -3.42
N LYS A 71 -14.98 -7.23 -2.08
CA LYS A 71 -14.11 -6.34 -1.30
C LYS A 71 -12.65 -6.75 -1.44
N LYS A 72 -11.82 -5.80 -1.84
CA LYS A 72 -10.36 -5.92 -1.98
C LYS A 72 -9.68 -5.13 -0.88
N ILE A 73 -8.50 -5.55 -0.48
CA ILE A 73 -7.65 -4.80 0.46
C ILE A 73 -6.90 -3.76 -0.36
N VAL A 74 -7.05 -2.50 0.00
CA VAL A 74 -6.41 -1.34 -0.64
C VAL A 74 -5.44 -0.71 0.34
N VAL A 75 -4.24 -0.39 -0.15
CA VAL A 75 -3.16 0.19 0.63
C VAL A 75 -2.67 1.44 -0.06
N ILE A 76 -2.64 2.54 0.67
CA ILE A 76 -2.04 3.79 0.23
C ILE A 76 -0.64 3.86 0.82
N ILE A 77 0.36 3.97 -0.05
CA ILE A 77 1.76 4.04 0.29
C ILE A 77 2.26 5.43 -0.11
N SER A 78 3.14 6.01 0.68
CA SER A 78 3.88 7.20 0.30
C SER A 78 5.38 7.06 0.54
N TRP A 79 6.16 7.83 -0.22
CA TRP A 79 7.58 8.08 0.03
C TRP A 79 7.75 9.59 0.16
N PRO A 80 8.33 10.09 1.27
CA PRO A 80 8.73 11.48 1.33
C PRO A 80 9.79 11.75 0.25
N VAL A 81 9.79 12.95 -0.30
CA VAL A 81 10.79 13.41 -1.25
C VAL A 81 11.26 14.78 -0.77
N ASP A 82 12.56 14.92 -0.56
CA ASP A 82 13.19 16.18 -0.16
C ASP A 82 14.45 16.39 -0.98
N LYS A 83 14.31 17.14 -2.07
CA LYS A 83 15.37 17.48 -3.03
C LYS A 83 15.32 18.99 -3.29
N PRO A 84 15.79 19.79 -2.33
CA PRO A 84 15.69 21.25 -2.42
C PRO A 84 16.56 21.83 -3.54
N ASP A 85 17.62 21.14 -3.95
CA ASP A 85 18.52 21.49 -5.05
C ASP A 85 17.82 21.59 -6.41
N ILE A 86 16.73 20.85 -6.59
CA ILE A 86 15.87 20.89 -7.78
C ILE A 86 14.44 21.35 -7.43
N GLU A 87 14.28 22.09 -6.34
CA GLU A 87 13.00 22.64 -5.87
C GLU A 87 11.88 21.59 -5.81
N THR A 88 12.20 20.36 -5.37
CA THR A 88 11.25 19.25 -5.29
C THR A 88 11.12 18.75 -3.86
N VAL A 89 9.99 19.05 -3.22
CA VAL A 89 9.69 18.66 -1.83
C VAL A 89 8.24 18.23 -1.71
N GLY A 90 7.99 17.05 -1.12
CA GLY A 90 6.64 16.53 -0.98
C GLY A 90 6.59 15.04 -0.69
N LYS A 91 5.57 14.38 -1.24
CA LYS A 91 5.35 12.94 -1.13
C LYS A 91 4.96 12.37 -2.47
N PHE A 92 5.63 11.29 -2.86
CA PHE A 92 5.17 10.43 -3.94
C PHE A 92 4.24 9.37 -3.37
N TYR A 93 3.11 9.12 -4.02
CA TYR A 93 2.08 8.18 -3.57
C TYR A 93 1.89 7.06 -4.58
N GLU A 94 1.68 5.85 -4.08
CA GLU A 94 1.29 4.67 -4.85
C GLU A 94 0.15 3.95 -4.13
N VAL A 95 -0.78 3.41 -4.91
CA VAL A 95 -1.86 2.56 -4.39
C VAL A 95 -1.63 1.13 -4.83
N ARG A 96 -1.66 0.23 -3.86
CA ARG A 96 -1.65 -1.22 -4.09
C ARG A 96 -2.97 -1.83 -3.67
N ALA A 97 -3.33 -2.92 -4.32
CA ALA A 97 -4.50 -3.69 -3.96
C ALA A 97 -4.19 -5.18 -3.94
N TYR A 98 -4.93 -5.89 -3.09
CA TYR A 98 -4.81 -7.33 -2.88
C TYR A 98 -6.22 -7.94 -2.80
N ASP A 99 -6.33 -9.21 -3.13
CA ASP A 99 -7.57 -9.95 -2.91
C ASP A 99 -7.95 -9.95 -1.41
N GLY A 100 -9.23 -9.76 -1.11
CA GLY A 100 -9.78 -9.84 0.24
C GLY A 100 -10.08 -11.26 0.71
N GLU A 101 -9.96 -12.24 -0.19
CA GLU A 101 -10.21 -13.65 0.07
C GLU A 101 -8.97 -14.49 -0.26
N LEU A 102 -8.82 -15.59 0.46
CA LEU A 102 -7.78 -16.58 0.23
C LEU A 102 -8.19 -17.55 -0.86
N TYR A 103 -7.33 -17.75 -1.85
CA TYR A 103 -7.47 -18.83 -2.83
C TYR A 103 -6.29 -19.79 -2.71
N GLY A 104 -6.56 -21.05 -2.33
CA GLY A 104 -5.52 -22.06 -2.15
C GLY A 104 -4.46 -21.70 -1.10
N GLY A 105 -4.84 -20.94 -0.07
CA GLY A 105 -3.91 -20.48 0.98
C GLY A 105 -3.00 -19.31 0.56
N LYS A 106 -3.32 -18.60 -0.53
CA LYS A 106 -2.57 -17.43 -0.99
C LYS A 106 -3.49 -16.22 -1.14
N ILE A 107 -2.92 -15.04 -0.92
CA ILE A 107 -3.50 -13.76 -1.34
C ILE A 107 -2.68 -13.26 -2.53
N SER A 108 -3.36 -12.78 -3.56
CA SER A 108 -2.71 -12.21 -4.74
C SER A 108 -2.75 -10.69 -4.71
N LYS A 109 -1.66 -10.07 -5.14
CA LYS A 109 -1.64 -8.65 -5.51
C LYS A 109 -2.44 -8.47 -6.79
N ILE A 110 -3.29 -7.45 -6.82
CA ILE A 110 -4.07 -7.08 -8.00
C ILE A 110 -3.19 -6.22 -8.91
N ASN A 111 -2.88 -6.75 -10.08
CA ASN A 111 -2.18 -6.01 -11.13
C ASN A 111 -3.14 -5.05 -11.85
N GLY A 112 -2.60 -3.93 -12.35
CA GLY A 112 -3.37 -2.95 -13.13
C GLY A 112 -4.15 -1.91 -12.32
N ILE A 113 -4.06 -1.92 -10.99
CA ILE A 113 -4.69 -0.89 -10.14
C ILE A 113 -4.20 0.53 -10.48
N ASN A 114 -2.96 0.65 -10.97
CA ASN A 114 -2.37 1.90 -11.45
C ASN A 114 -3.07 2.49 -12.69
N MET A 115 -3.83 1.70 -13.45
CA MET A 115 -4.65 2.23 -14.55
C MET A 115 -5.88 2.98 -14.03
N LEU A 116 -6.42 2.55 -12.88
CA LEU A 116 -7.56 3.18 -12.22
C LEU A 116 -7.11 4.32 -11.29
N ILE A 117 -6.03 4.10 -10.54
CA ILE A 117 -5.47 4.99 -9.53
C ILE A 117 -3.97 5.13 -9.82
N PRO A 118 -3.58 5.99 -10.78
CA PRO A 118 -2.18 6.15 -11.15
C PRO A 118 -1.39 6.75 -9.98
N PRO A 119 -0.13 6.33 -9.77
CA PRO A 119 0.71 6.95 -8.75
C PRO A 119 0.94 8.43 -9.07
N GLY A 120 1.27 9.23 -8.06
CA GLY A 120 1.44 10.66 -8.27
C GLY A 120 2.05 11.42 -7.10
N PHE A 121 2.37 12.69 -7.35
CA PHE A 121 3.13 13.52 -6.44
C PHE A 121 2.26 14.60 -5.78
N GLN A 122 2.48 14.83 -4.49
CA GLN A 122 1.89 15.91 -3.71
C GLN A 122 2.99 16.79 -3.15
N GLY A 123 2.97 18.09 -3.45
CA GLY A 123 3.92 19.05 -2.89
C GLY A 123 4.38 20.05 -3.94
N VAL A 124 5.67 20.32 -3.97
CA VAL A 124 6.35 21.10 -5.00
C VAL A 124 7.24 20.14 -5.79
N GLN A 125 7.14 20.16 -7.11
CA GLN A 125 7.97 19.38 -8.02
C GLN A 125 8.50 20.31 -9.09
N ASP A 126 9.83 20.41 -9.20
CA ASP A 126 10.54 21.33 -10.10
C ASP A 126 10.00 22.77 -10.00
N GLY A 127 9.87 23.26 -8.75
CA GLY A 127 9.38 24.61 -8.43
C GLY A 127 7.86 24.80 -8.58
N LYS A 128 7.12 23.79 -9.08
CA LYS A 128 5.67 23.88 -9.32
C LYS A 128 4.88 23.14 -8.26
N LYS A 129 3.80 23.76 -7.77
CA LYS A 129 2.85 23.08 -6.89
C LYS A 129 2.11 21.97 -7.65
N VAL A 130 2.20 20.75 -7.15
CA VAL A 130 1.49 19.57 -7.66
C VAL A 130 0.57 19.05 -6.56
N ASN A 131 -0.68 18.75 -6.91
CA ASN A 131 -1.66 18.19 -6.00
C ASN A 131 -2.09 16.81 -6.48
N TYR A 132 -1.78 15.79 -5.71
CA TYR A 132 -2.23 14.43 -5.97
C TYR A 132 -3.61 14.20 -5.36
N LYS A 133 -4.50 13.52 -6.10
CA LYS A 133 -5.90 13.38 -5.73
C LYS A 133 -6.17 12.22 -4.76
N TYR A 134 -5.37 11.15 -4.78
CA TYR A 134 -5.71 9.89 -4.11
C TYR A 134 -4.85 9.65 -2.87
N LYS A 135 -4.93 10.57 -1.90
CA LYS A 135 -4.04 10.59 -0.72
C LYS A 135 -4.66 9.91 0.49
N THR A 136 -6.00 9.84 0.54
CA THR A 136 -6.73 9.25 1.66
C THR A 136 -7.67 8.13 1.21
N SER A 137 -8.16 7.35 2.19
CA SER A 137 -9.14 6.32 1.91
C SER A 137 -10.47 6.90 1.41
N GLU A 138 -10.87 8.09 1.88
CA GLU A 138 -12.09 8.76 1.40
C GLU A 138 -11.96 9.17 -0.07
N ASP A 139 -10.81 9.69 -0.49
CA ASP A 139 -10.57 10.09 -1.88
C ASP A 139 -10.77 8.91 -2.85
N ILE A 140 -10.26 7.73 -2.47
CA ILE A 140 -10.37 6.51 -3.26
C ILE A 140 -11.79 5.94 -3.19
N LYS A 141 -12.42 5.88 -2.01
CA LYS A 141 -13.81 5.41 -1.90
C LYS A 141 -14.76 6.27 -2.74
N LYS A 142 -14.57 7.59 -2.72
CA LYS A 142 -15.33 8.54 -3.55
C LYS A 142 -15.13 8.31 -5.05
N LEU A 143 -13.91 7.98 -5.49
CA LEU A 143 -13.64 7.61 -6.89
C LEU A 143 -14.44 6.36 -7.29
N LEU A 144 -14.49 5.37 -6.41
CA LEU A 144 -15.10 4.07 -6.66
C LEU A 144 -16.63 4.04 -6.44
N GLY A 145 -17.22 5.13 -5.93
CA GLY A 145 -18.62 5.18 -5.54
C GLY A 145 -18.98 4.27 -4.35
N ASN A 146 -18.00 3.99 -3.47
CA ASN A 146 -18.19 3.24 -2.22
C ASN A 146 -18.58 4.13 -1.05
#